data_AF-A0A6G0TDR5-F1
#
_entry.id   AF-A0A6G0TDR5-F1
#
_cell.length_a   1.000
_cell.length_b   1.000
_cell.length_c   1.000
_cell.angle_alpha   90.00
_cell.angle_beta   90.00
_cell.angle_gamma   90.00
#
_symmetry.space_group_name_H-M   'P 1'
#
loop_
_entity.id
_entity.type
_entity.pdbx_description
1 polymer ?
#
loop_
_entity_poly.entity_id
_entity_poly.type
_entity_poly.pdbx_seq_one_letter_code
_entity_poly.pdbx_strand_id
1 'polypeptide(L)'
;MSGLDEADRLKDMKKYAVKVFQECVRAVSPRTIVRNAVRFDSKNLYVDGAAYRVPGDVYAIGFGKAVLDMALEVESALGDRLKEAVVSVPVGTRRPPPSSRVCVLEAARNNAPDGRSVANTERMVAGTASRLSAGDLLVVLVSGGGSALLCSPTVPLPDKVLATRLLSAAGASIEQLNAVRKALSRVKGGRLIGWVRPECPVVSLVLSDVVGDPLTAIASGPTVPNDDPDGLPLEIVDRFGLRDAMPATVVEALLGNESFAGGGALFDRVHNHVIGNNAVALGAGVRFAGRDFKAVLLTDRLCGDVALVSAFYADLVEYVCHLYADGPAADDAERKSRLKTASSSIVGGGVDVENLARSAVEASSEGRGLCVLSGGEPTVVVRGAAWAAGTRSWRSGWPWTWPGGRTSGST
;
A
#
# COMPACT_ATOMS: atom_id res chain seq x y z
N MET A 1 -35.35 -19.93 27.05
CA MET A 1 -35.48 -18.83 26.06
C MET A 1 -34.12 -18.19 25.74
N SER A 2 -33.02 -18.95 25.61
CA SER A 2 -31.66 -18.39 25.66
C SER A 2 -30.78 -18.59 24.41
N GLY A 3 -31.06 -19.58 23.55
CA GLY A 3 -30.20 -19.86 22.38
C GLY A 3 -30.57 -19.15 21.08
N LEU A 4 -31.86 -18.80 20.89
CA LEU A 4 -32.33 -18.10 19.68
C LEU A 4 -31.95 -16.60 19.71
N ASP A 5 -32.02 -15.96 20.89
CA ASP A 5 -31.62 -14.55 21.10
C ASP A 5 -30.10 -14.35 20.91
N GLU A 6 -29.27 -15.27 21.38
CA GLU A 6 -27.81 -15.20 21.21
C GLU A 6 -27.37 -15.36 19.75
N ALA A 7 -27.98 -16.30 19.02
CA ALA A 7 -27.70 -16.50 17.60
C ALA A 7 -28.10 -15.28 16.76
N ASP A 8 -29.24 -14.64 17.08
CA ASP A 8 -29.71 -13.43 16.41
C ASP A 8 -28.82 -12.23 16.72
N ARG A 9 -28.39 -12.06 17.98
CA ARG A 9 -27.42 -11.02 18.37
C ARG A 9 -26.08 -11.18 17.66
N LEU A 10 -25.54 -12.40 17.57
CA LEU A 10 -24.30 -12.65 16.84
C LEU A 10 -24.44 -12.33 15.35
N LYS A 11 -25.59 -12.65 14.76
CA LYS A 11 -25.89 -12.32 13.36
C LYS A 11 -25.92 -10.81 13.14
N ASP A 12 -26.48 -10.06 14.06
CA ASP A 12 -26.53 -8.60 13.97
C ASP A 12 -25.17 -7.95 14.21
N MET A 13 -24.36 -8.47 15.14
CA MET A 13 -22.96 -8.04 15.31
C MET A 13 -22.12 -8.28 14.05
N LYS A 14 -22.30 -9.42 13.37
CA LYS A 14 -21.64 -9.70 12.09
C LYS A 14 -22.04 -8.68 11.02
N LYS A 15 -23.33 -8.36 10.89
CA LYS A 15 -23.80 -7.31 9.97
C LYS A 15 -23.20 -5.95 10.33
N TYR A 16 -23.11 -5.63 11.62
CA TYR A 16 -22.52 -4.38 12.08
C TYR A 16 -21.03 -4.29 11.74
N ALA A 17 -20.25 -5.34 12.00
CA ALA A 17 -18.85 -5.40 11.63
C ALA A 17 -18.63 -5.21 10.13
N VAL A 18 -19.51 -5.78 9.29
CA VAL A 18 -19.49 -5.54 7.84
C VAL A 18 -19.74 -4.06 7.51
N LYS A 19 -20.66 -3.37 8.19
CA LYS A 19 -20.87 -1.92 8.00
C LYS A 19 -19.63 -1.11 8.41
N VAL A 20 -19.03 -1.41 9.55
CA VAL A 20 -17.77 -0.76 10.00
C VAL A 20 -16.70 -0.93 8.92
N PHE A 21 -16.50 -2.15 8.42
CA PHE A 21 -15.56 -2.43 7.34
C PHE A 21 -15.88 -1.65 6.06
N GLN A 22 -17.15 -1.58 5.66
CA GLN A 22 -17.57 -0.81 4.49
C GLN A 22 -17.26 0.69 4.63
N GLU A 23 -17.40 1.26 5.83
CA GLU A 23 -16.99 2.65 6.09
C GLU A 23 -15.47 2.82 6.02
N CYS A 24 -14.70 1.88 6.56
CA CYS A 24 -13.24 1.88 6.42
C CYS A 24 -12.84 1.90 4.93
N VAL A 25 -13.41 0.99 4.12
CA VAL A 25 -13.14 0.90 2.67
C VAL A 25 -13.60 2.15 1.94
N ARG A 26 -14.77 2.70 2.28
CA ARG A 26 -15.29 3.93 1.66
C ARG A 26 -14.35 5.09 1.89
N ALA A 27 -13.84 5.26 3.11
CA ALA A 27 -12.94 6.35 3.48
C ALA A 27 -11.64 6.36 2.67
N VAL A 28 -11.15 5.19 2.25
CA VAL A 28 -9.95 5.05 1.41
C VAL A 28 -10.26 4.71 -0.05
N SER A 29 -11.52 4.84 -0.47
CA SER A 29 -11.86 4.73 -1.89
C SER A 29 -11.17 5.85 -2.67
N PRO A 30 -10.64 5.58 -3.89
CA PRO A 30 -9.94 6.60 -4.70
C PRO A 30 -10.71 7.89 -4.86
N ARG A 31 -12.04 7.77 -5.04
CA ARG A 31 -12.97 8.89 -5.09
C ARG A 31 -12.96 9.74 -3.83
N THR A 32 -13.03 9.11 -2.66
CA THR A 32 -13.11 9.84 -1.40
C THR A 32 -11.77 10.50 -1.07
N ILE A 33 -10.67 9.77 -1.21
CA ILE A 33 -9.34 10.30 -0.87
C ILE A 33 -8.92 11.45 -1.78
N VAL A 34 -9.15 11.34 -3.10
CA VAL A 34 -8.76 12.42 -4.02
C VAL A 34 -9.63 13.65 -3.82
N ARG A 35 -10.95 13.51 -3.62
CA ARG A 35 -11.84 14.66 -3.36
C ARG A 35 -11.51 15.40 -2.08
N ASN A 36 -11.11 14.67 -1.04
CA ASN A 36 -10.76 15.27 0.24
C ASN A 36 -9.38 15.93 0.19
N ALA A 37 -8.43 15.33 -0.54
CA ALA A 37 -7.07 15.83 -0.60
C ALA A 37 -6.86 16.91 -1.65
N VAL A 38 -7.54 16.83 -2.80
CA VAL A 38 -7.25 17.63 -3.99
C VAL A 38 -8.35 18.64 -4.24
N ARG A 39 -7.96 19.92 -4.33
CA ARG A 39 -8.82 21.00 -4.79
C ARG A 39 -8.06 21.84 -5.81
N PHE A 40 -8.75 22.36 -6.80
CA PHE A 40 -8.18 23.30 -7.75
C PHE A 40 -9.00 24.58 -7.77
N ASP A 41 -8.34 25.73 -7.72
CA ASP A 41 -8.96 27.02 -8.07
C ASP A 41 -8.46 27.48 -9.45
N SER A 42 -8.60 28.75 -9.82
CA SER A 42 -8.16 29.21 -11.15
C SER A 42 -6.64 29.12 -11.39
N LYS A 43 -5.81 29.10 -10.34
CA LYS A 43 -4.35 29.25 -10.42
C LYS A 43 -3.57 28.31 -9.49
N ASN A 44 -4.21 27.67 -8.52
CA ASN A 44 -3.53 26.86 -7.52
C ASN A 44 -4.16 25.48 -7.38
N LEU A 45 -3.29 24.47 -7.37
CA LEU A 45 -3.59 23.12 -6.93
C LEU A 45 -3.34 23.04 -5.43
N TYR A 46 -4.36 22.68 -4.66
CA TYR A 46 -4.25 22.41 -3.24
C TYR A 46 -4.21 20.90 -3.03
N VAL A 47 -3.21 20.45 -2.27
CA VAL A 47 -3.09 19.05 -1.83
C VAL A 47 -2.77 19.03 -0.35
N ASP A 48 -3.64 18.39 0.45
CA ASP A 48 -3.46 18.23 1.90
C ASP A 48 -3.07 19.53 2.63
N GLY A 49 -3.75 20.63 2.28
CA GLY A 49 -3.51 21.96 2.85
C GLY A 49 -2.33 22.74 2.24
N ALA A 50 -1.45 22.10 1.48
CA ALA A 50 -0.40 22.78 0.72
C ALA A 50 -0.95 23.35 -0.59
N ALA A 51 -0.41 24.48 -1.05
CA ALA A 51 -0.82 25.15 -2.29
C ALA A 51 0.33 25.21 -3.30
N TYR A 52 0.05 24.80 -4.53
CA TYR A 52 0.99 24.78 -5.65
C TYR A 52 0.47 25.65 -6.77
N ARG A 53 1.24 26.69 -7.13
CA ARG A 53 0.87 27.58 -8.23
C ARG A 53 1.05 26.85 -9.57
N VAL A 54 0.02 26.90 -10.40
CA VAL A 54 0.00 26.29 -11.73
C VAL A 54 -0.26 27.39 -12.77
N PRO A 55 0.79 28.09 -13.23
CA PRO A 55 0.63 29.09 -14.29
C PRO A 55 0.36 28.47 -15.67
N GLY A 56 0.83 27.23 -15.91
CA GLY A 56 0.62 26.47 -17.15
C GLY A 56 -0.50 25.44 -17.05
N ASP A 57 -0.28 24.28 -17.68
CA ASP A 57 -1.19 23.13 -17.65
C ASP A 57 -0.75 22.10 -16.59
N VAL A 58 -1.67 21.21 -16.20
CA VAL A 58 -1.37 20.05 -15.36
C VAL A 58 -1.32 18.80 -16.23
N TYR A 59 -0.31 17.98 -15.99
CA TYR A 59 -0.19 16.65 -16.57
C TYR A 59 -0.23 15.62 -15.44
N ALA A 60 -0.76 14.42 -15.71
CA ALA A 60 -0.71 13.34 -14.75
C ALA A 60 -0.08 12.08 -15.34
N ILE A 61 0.70 11.38 -14.53
CA ILE A 61 1.09 10.00 -14.79
C ILE A 61 0.71 9.14 -13.61
N GLY A 62 0.35 7.88 -13.83
CA GLY A 62 -0.06 7.01 -12.74
C GLY A 62 0.28 5.55 -12.93
N PHE A 63 0.55 4.84 -11.85
CA PHE A 63 0.84 3.41 -11.88
C PHE A 63 0.33 2.72 -10.61
N GLY A 64 -0.48 1.67 -10.78
CA GLY A 64 -1.03 0.90 -9.67
C GLY A 64 -2.45 0.39 -9.94
N LYS A 65 -3.03 -0.31 -8.97
CA LYS A 65 -4.38 -0.89 -9.10
C LYS A 65 -5.49 0.17 -9.07
N ALA A 66 -5.29 1.27 -8.35
CA ALA A 66 -6.31 2.27 -8.07
C ALA A 66 -6.14 3.57 -8.89
N VAL A 67 -5.07 3.68 -9.68
CA VAL A 67 -4.69 4.95 -10.30
C VAL A 67 -5.65 5.42 -11.39
N LEU A 68 -6.41 4.54 -12.03
CA LEU A 68 -7.49 4.95 -12.92
C LEU A 68 -8.52 5.80 -12.17
N ASP A 69 -9.02 5.28 -11.05
CA ASP A 69 -10.05 5.97 -10.28
C ASP A 69 -9.52 7.25 -9.65
N MET A 70 -8.23 7.24 -9.25
CA MET A 70 -7.56 8.47 -8.80
C MET A 70 -7.46 9.50 -9.93
N ALA A 71 -7.07 9.08 -11.14
CA ALA A 71 -6.89 9.98 -12.28
C ALA A 71 -8.21 10.60 -12.75
N LEU A 72 -9.31 9.84 -12.73
CA LEU A 72 -10.64 10.37 -13.07
C LEU A 72 -11.12 11.44 -12.08
N GLU A 73 -10.75 11.33 -10.81
CA GLU A 73 -11.14 12.30 -9.79
C GLU A 73 -10.21 13.52 -9.81
N VAL A 74 -8.94 13.34 -10.16
CA VAL A 74 -8.03 14.45 -10.50
C VAL A 74 -8.51 15.19 -11.75
N GLU A 75 -8.94 14.48 -12.79
CA GLU A 75 -9.57 15.05 -13.97
C GLU A 75 -10.82 15.87 -13.59
N SER A 76 -11.70 15.31 -12.77
CA SER A 76 -12.89 16.02 -12.30
C SER A 76 -12.56 17.27 -11.49
N ALA A 77 -11.48 17.28 -10.72
CA ALA A 77 -11.07 18.42 -9.91
C ALA A 77 -10.41 19.53 -10.75
N LEU A 78 -9.61 19.16 -11.75
CA LEU A 78 -8.85 20.09 -12.58
C LEU A 78 -9.62 20.61 -13.81
N GLY A 79 -10.60 19.84 -14.29
CA GLY A 79 -11.32 20.14 -15.53
C GLY A 79 -10.35 20.32 -16.71
N ASP A 80 -10.52 21.41 -17.46
CA ASP A 80 -9.70 21.72 -18.64
C ASP A 80 -8.23 22.02 -18.32
N ARG A 81 -7.88 22.22 -17.04
CA ARG A 81 -6.48 22.39 -16.64
C ARG A 81 -5.68 21.11 -16.74
N LEU A 82 -6.32 19.93 -16.64
CA LEU A 82 -5.64 18.67 -16.91
C LEU A 82 -5.49 18.52 -18.43
N LYS A 83 -4.26 18.52 -18.93
CA LYS A 83 -4.00 18.39 -20.36
C LYS A 83 -4.04 16.95 -20.84
N GLU A 84 -3.34 16.07 -20.12
CA GLU A 84 -3.24 14.63 -20.39
C GLU A 84 -3.01 13.91 -19.06
N ALA A 85 -3.63 12.74 -18.90
CA ALA A 85 -3.26 11.78 -17.86
C ALA A 85 -2.92 10.43 -18.50
N VAL A 86 -1.76 9.85 -18.21
CA VAL A 86 -1.39 8.51 -18.69
C VAL A 86 -1.23 7.56 -17.51
N VAL A 87 -2.05 6.52 -17.45
CA VAL A 87 -2.06 5.57 -16.32
C VAL A 87 -1.79 4.14 -16.74
N SER A 88 -0.86 3.48 -16.04
CA SER A 88 -0.55 2.05 -16.17
C SER A 88 -1.30 1.26 -15.11
N VAL A 89 -2.21 0.38 -15.54
CA VAL A 89 -3.13 -0.38 -14.68
C VAL A 89 -3.08 -1.89 -14.97
N PRO A 90 -3.55 -2.77 -14.06
CA PRO A 90 -3.60 -4.20 -14.31
C PRO A 90 -4.48 -4.57 -15.52
N VAL A 91 -4.14 -5.65 -16.21
CA VAL A 91 -5.01 -6.23 -17.26
C VAL A 91 -6.40 -6.58 -16.70
N GLY A 92 -7.45 -6.22 -17.44
CA GLY A 92 -8.85 -6.39 -17.04
C GLY A 92 -9.43 -5.19 -16.30
N THR A 93 -8.72 -4.06 -16.29
CA THR A 93 -9.23 -2.82 -15.71
C THR A 93 -10.22 -2.19 -16.69
N ARG A 94 -11.32 -1.63 -16.17
CA ARG A 94 -12.34 -0.97 -17.00
C ARG A 94 -11.75 0.19 -17.80
N ARG A 95 -12.39 0.52 -18.92
CA ARG A 95 -12.06 1.71 -19.72
C ARG A 95 -12.66 2.98 -19.10
N PRO A 96 -12.01 4.14 -19.28
CA PRO A 96 -12.59 5.43 -18.89
C PRO A 96 -13.72 5.82 -19.87
N PRO A 97 -14.54 6.83 -19.52
CA PRO A 97 -15.49 7.41 -20.46
C PRO A 97 -14.79 7.91 -21.74
N PRO A 98 -15.44 7.85 -22.93
CA PRO A 98 -14.82 8.27 -24.19
C PRO A 98 -14.33 9.73 -24.23
N SER A 99 -14.92 10.62 -23.41
CA SER A 99 -14.56 12.03 -23.32
C SER A 99 -13.40 12.32 -22.34
N SER A 100 -12.88 11.28 -21.66
CA SER A 100 -11.83 11.45 -20.66
C SER A 100 -10.48 11.73 -21.31
N ARG A 101 -9.71 12.61 -20.68
CA ARG A 101 -8.30 12.92 -20.93
C ARG A 101 -7.36 11.88 -20.32
N VAL A 102 -7.91 10.88 -19.60
CA VAL A 102 -7.16 9.77 -19.02
C VAL A 102 -6.94 8.66 -20.05
N CYS A 103 -5.71 8.53 -20.51
CA CYS A 103 -5.23 7.41 -21.30
C CYS A 103 -4.88 6.22 -20.39
N VAL A 104 -5.63 5.12 -20.54
CA VAL A 104 -5.46 3.90 -19.74
C VAL A 104 -4.66 2.86 -20.52
N LEU A 105 -3.57 2.40 -19.92
CA LEU A 105 -2.67 1.40 -20.48
C LEU A 105 -2.62 0.16 -19.58
N GLU A 106 -3.07 -0.98 -20.08
CA GLU A 106 -3.09 -2.22 -19.31
C GLU A 106 -1.77 -2.99 -19.39
N ALA A 107 -1.31 -3.49 -18.25
CA ALA A 107 -0.08 -4.29 -18.15
C ALA A 107 -0.08 -5.18 -16.90
N ALA A 108 1.09 -5.77 -16.61
CA ALA A 108 1.39 -6.53 -15.41
C ALA A 108 0.45 -7.72 -15.16
N ARG A 109 0.28 -8.58 -16.17
CA ARG A 109 -0.47 -9.84 -15.99
C ARG A 109 0.09 -10.63 -14.80
N ASN A 110 -0.79 -11.13 -13.93
CA ASN A 110 -0.42 -11.85 -12.70
C ASN A 110 0.43 -11.02 -11.71
N ASN A 111 0.32 -9.68 -11.73
CA ASN A 111 1.06 -8.78 -10.83
C ASN A 111 2.58 -8.88 -10.98
N ALA A 112 3.07 -9.22 -12.18
CA ALA A 112 4.49 -9.26 -12.53
C ALA A 112 4.77 -8.32 -13.70
N PRO A 113 5.91 -7.61 -13.73
CA PRO A 113 6.24 -6.72 -14.84
C PRO A 113 6.36 -7.52 -16.15
N ASP A 114 5.81 -6.95 -17.23
CA ASP A 114 5.80 -7.53 -18.57
C ASP A 114 6.21 -6.49 -19.62
N GLY A 115 6.31 -6.90 -20.90
CA GLY A 115 6.70 -5.99 -21.98
C GLY A 115 5.77 -4.78 -22.13
N ARG A 116 4.47 -4.93 -21.80
CA ARG A 116 3.51 -3.82 -21.77
C ARG A 116 3.84 -2.85 -20.65
N SER A 117 4.24 -3.34 -19.47
CA SER A 117 4.66 -2.51 -18.35
C SER A 117 5.84 -1.60 -18.75
N VAL A 118 6.77 -2.13 -19.56
CA VAL A 118 7.89 -1.37 -20.11
C VAL A 118 7.43 -0.30 -21.10
N ALA A 119 6.60 -0.69 -22.09
CA ALA A 119 6.07 0.25 -23.08
C ALA A 119 5.22 1.36 -22.42
N ASN A 120 4.39 1.03 -21.43
CA ASN A 120 3.58 1.99 -20.69
C ASN A 120 4.46 2.98 -19.92
N THR A 121 5.54 2.49 -19.30
CA THR A 121 6.48 3.35 -18.58
C THR A 121 7.18 4.31 -19.53
N GLU A 122 7.62 3.83 -20.69
CA GLU A 122 8.21 4.67 -21.73
C GLU A 122 7.23 5.74 -22.21
N ARG A 123 5.95 5.38 -22.44
CA ARG A 123 4.91 6.34 -22.81
C ARG A 123 4.70 7.40 -21.72
N MET A 124 4.68 7.02 -20.44
CA MET A 124 4.55 7.98 -19.33
C MET A 124 5.74 8.94 -19.25
N VAL A 125 6.97 8.43 -19.31
CA VAL A 125 8.16 9.27 -19.09
C VAL A 125 8.54 10.09 -20.32
N ALA A 126 8.67 9.45 -21.50
CA ALA A 126 9.09 10.13 -22.73
C ALA A 126 7.92 10.79 -23.47
N GLY A 127 6.73 10.21 -23.35
CA GLY A 127 5.51 10.73 -24.00
C GLY A 127 4.83 11.86 -23.25
N THR A 128 4.96 11.92 -21.92
CA THR A 128 4.27 12.92 -21.08
C THR A 128 5.26 13.69 -20.20
N ALA A 129 5.93 13.04 -19.24
CA ALA A 129 6.74 13.72 -18.22
C ALA A 129 7.88 14.59 -18.80
N SER A 130 8.52 14.14 -19.88
CA SER A 130 9.62 14.86 -20.54
C SER A 130 9.17 16.03 -21.41
N ARG A 131 7.87 16.15 -21.66
CA ARG A 131 7.29 17.14 -22.59
C ARG A 131 6.69 18.36 -21.90
N LEU A 132 6.69 18.38 -20.56
CA LEU A 132 6.23 19.54 -19.80
C LEU A 132 6.99 20.80 -20.21
N SER A 133 6.29 21.92 -20.23
CA SER A 133 6.84 23.26 -20.47
C SER A 133 7.02 24.01 -19.16
N ALA A 134 7.77 25.12 -19.20
CA ALA A 134 7.96 25.95 -18.01
C ALA A 134 6.60 26.46 -17.50
N GLY A 135 6.33 26.24 -16.20
CA GLY A 135 5.08 26.60 -15.56
C GLY A 135 4.02 25.49 -15.53
N ASP A 136 4.25 24.37 -16.22
CA ASP A 136 3.43 23.18 -16.08
C ASP A 136 3.73 22.46 -14.75
N LEU A 137 2.77 21.66 -14.28
CA LEU A 137 2.90 20.83 -13.08
C LEU A 137 2.64 19.36 -13.43
N LEU A 138 3.47 18.46 -12.88
CA LEU A 138 3.25 17.02 -12.99
C LEU A 138 2.61 16.46 -11.71
N VAL A 139 1.46 15.81 -11.85
CA VAL A 139 0.86 14.97 -10.80
C VAL A 139 1.29 13.51 -11.00
N VAL A 140 1.83 12.88 -9.97
CA VAL A 140 2.22 11.46 -10.00
C VAL A 140 1.28 10.66 -9.11
N LEU A 141 0.47 9.77 -9.70
CA LEU A 141 -0.51 8.96 -8.99
C LEU A 141 0.09 7.58 -8.67
N VAL A 142 0.14 7.24 -7.38
CA VAL A 142 0.76 6.00 -6.91
C VAL A 142 -0.23 5.20 -6.10
N SER A 143 -0.36 3.92 -6.40
CA SER A 143 -1.09 2.96 -5.56
C SER A 143 -0.45 1.58 -5.56
N GLY A 144 -0.97 0.68 -4.73
CA GLY A 144 -0.52 -0.72 -4.64
C GLY A 144 -0.40 -1.41 -6.00
N GLY A 145 0.66 -2.21 -6.16
CA GLY A 145 1.03 -2.84 -7.45
C GLY A 145 1.93 -1.99 -8.35
N GLY A 146 2.24 -0.75 -7.96
CA GLY A 146 3.07 0.17 -8.74
C GLY A 146 4.44 -0.38 -9.18
N SER A 147 5.10 -1.21 -8.37
CA SER A 147 6.42 -1.76 -8.72
C SER A 147 6.42 -2.62 -10.00
N ALA A 148 5.31 -3.31 -10.29
CA ALA A 148 5.13 -4.08 -11.51
C ALA A 148 4.69 -3.22 -12.69
N LEU A 149 3.84 -2.21 -12.45
CA LEU A 149 3.22 -1.36 -13.48
C LEU A 149 4.12 -0.21 -13.96
N LEU A 150 5.06 0.24 -13.12
CA LEU A 150 6.13 1.18 -13.45
C LEU A 150 7.44 0.42 -13.61
N CYS A 151 7.74 -0.05 -14.82
CA CYS A 151 8.91 -0.87 -15.11
C CYS A 151 9.74 -0.28 -16.25
N SER A 152 10.88 0.33 -15.93
CA SER A 152 11.90 0.69 -16.92
C SER A 152 13.24 0.09 -16.50
N PRO A 153 13.61 -1.11 -17.00
CA PRO A 153 14.83 -1.80 -16.60
C PRO A 153 16.08 -1.25 -17.30
N THR A 154 17.24 -1.33 -16.66
CA THR A 154 18.56 -1.04 -17.26
C THR A 154 19.20 -2.28 -17.90
N VAL A 155 18.59 -3.45 -17.68
CA VAL A 155 18.98 -4.77 -18.20
C VAL A 155 17.82 -5.36 -19.01
N PRO A 156 18.01 -6.45 -19.77
CA PRO A 156 16.90 -7.15 -20.39
C PRO A 156 15.80 -7.51 -19.36
N LEU A 157 14.53 -7.32 -19.74
CA LEU A 157 13.40 -7.58 -18.85
C LEU A 157 13.40 -9.02 -18.28
N PRO A 158 13.68 -10.09 -19.07
CA PRO A 158 13.76 -11.45 -18.53
C PRO A 158 14.79 -11.58 -17.41
N ASP A 159 15.94 -10.93 -17.54
CA ASP A 159 17.04 -10.99 -16.56
C ASP A 159 16.63 -10.33 -15.25
N LYS A 160 15.99 -9.14 -15.33
CA LYS A 160 15.42 -8.46 -14.15
C LYS A 160 14.37 -9.32 -13.44
N VAL A 161 13.49 -9.97 -14.20
CA VAL A 161 12.44 -10.84 -13.66
C VAL A 161 13.07 -12.05 -12.97
N LEU A 162 14.07 -12.68 -13.58
CA LEU A 162 14.79 -13.80 -13.00
C LEU A 162 15.51 -13.40 -11.71
N ALA A 163 16.30 -12.33 -11.72
CA ALA A 163 17.00 -11.83 -10.53
C ALA A 163 16.05 -11.56 -9.36
N THR A 164 14.91 -10.91 -9.64
CA THR A 164 13.88 -10.64 -8.64
C THR A 164 13.29 -11.94 -8.08
N ARG A 165 13.06 -12.96 -8.91
CA ARG A 165 12.55 -14.26 -8.49
C ARG A 165 13.54 -15.01 -7.62
N LEU A 166 14.82 -15.03 -8.00
CA LEU A 166 15.88 -15.70 -7.23
C LEU A 166 16.00 -15.13 -5.82
N LEU A 167 16.06 -13.80 -5.69
CA LEU A 167 16.11 -13.13 -4.38
C LEU A 167 14.85 -13.42 -3.53
N SER A 168 13.67 -13.35 -4.16
CA SER A 168 12.41 -13.65 -3.48
C SER A 168 12.31 -15.11 -3.03
N ALA A 169 12.87 -16.04 -3.79
CA ALA A 169 12.92 -17.47 -3.44
C ALA A 169 13.94 -17.74 -2.32
N ALA A 170 15.02 -16.98 -2.28
CA ALA A 170 16.03 -17.04 -1.21
C ALA A 170 15.59 -16.38 0.10
N GLY A 171 14.39 -15.80 0.16
CA GLY A 171 13.85 -15.17 1.37
C GLY A 171 14.35 -13.74 1.61
N ALA A 172 14.78 -13.03 0.56
CA ALA A 172 15.10 -11.61 0.68
C ALA A 172 13.90 -10.80 1.19
N SER A 173 14.16 -9.92 2.16
CA SER A 173 13.20 -8.94 2.66
C SER A 173 12.74 -7.98 1.56
N ILE A 174 11.63 -7.27 1.77
CA ILE A 174 11.11 -6.32 0.78
C ILE A 174 12.06 -5.14 0.58
N GLU A 175 12.77 -4.72 1.63
CA GLU A 175 13.80 -3.69 1.61
C GLU A 175 14.97 -4.14 0.72
N GLN A 176 15.48 -5.35 0.94
CA GLN A 176 16.57 -5.92 0.13
C GLN A 176 16.17 -6.09 -1.33
N LEU A 177 14.95 -6.59 -1.59
CA LEU A 177 14.41 -6.69 -2.95
C LEU A 177 14.31 -5.31 -3.60
N ASN A 178 13.88 -4.28 -2.87
CA ASN A 178 13.75 -2.93 -3.39
C ASN A 178 15.11 -2.29 -3.69
N ALA A 179 16.15 -2.52 -2.88
CA ALA A 179 17.51 -2.05 -3.17
C ALA A 179 18.00 -2.53 -4.55
N VAL A 180 17.90 -3.84 -4.81
CA VAL A 180 18.27 -4.42 -6.12
C VAL A 180 17.35 -3.92 -7.24
N ARG A 181 16.04 -3.82 -7.00
CA ARG A 181 15.08 -3.32 -8.01
C ARG A 181 15.29 -1.86 -8.38
N LYS A 182 15.72 -1.02 -7.42
CA LYS A 182 16.09 0.39 -7.65
C LYS A 182 17.32 0.44 -8.55
N ALA A 183 18.39 -0.28 -8.21
CA ALA A 183 19.61 -0.36 -9.01
C ALA A 183 19.35 -0.76 -10.47
N LEU A 184 18.50 -1.76 -10.69
CA LEU A 184 18.13 -2.24 -12.03
C LEU A 184 17.01 -1.43 -12.72
N SER A 185 16.86 -0.13 -12.43
CA SER A 185 15.78 0.68 -12.97
C SER A 185 16.14 2.13 -13.27
N ARG A 186 15.58 2.64 -14.38
CA ARG A 186 15.70 4.03 -14.85
C ARG A 186 14.68 5.00 -14.23
N VAL A 187 13.73 4.52 -13.41
CA VAL A 187 12.61 5.33 -12.89
C VAL A 187 12.34 5.13 -11.38
N LYS A 188 12.92 4.11 -10.75
CA LYS A 188 12.79 3.86 -9.31
C LYS A 188 13.89 4.57 -8.53
N GLY A 189 13.73 4.74 -7.22
CA GLY A 189 14.72 5.42 -6.37
C GLY A 189 14.98 6.86 -6.80
N GLY A 190 13.90 7.63 -7.02
CA GLY A 190 13.97 9.05 -7.38
C GLY A 190 14.25 9.34 -8.85
N ARG A 191 14.68 8.33 -9.62
CA ARG A 191 15.10 8.49 -11.02
C ARG A 191 13.97 8.95 -11.96
N LEU A 192 12.69 8.81 -11.58
CA LEU A 192 11.58 9.36 -12.36
C LEU A 192 11.70 10.89 -12.49
N ILE A 193 12.20 11.56 -11.45
CA ILE A 193 12.34 13.02 -11.42
C ILE A 193 13.33 13.53 -12.48
N GLY A 194 14.32 12.72 -12.87
CA GLY A 194 15.24 13.03 -13.96
C GLY A 194 14.57 13.16 -15.33
N TRP A 195 13.33 12.68 -15.50
CA TRP A 195 12.54 12.81 -16.71
C TRP A 195 11.67 14.07 -16.74
N VAL A 196 11.64 14.85 -15.65
CA VAL A 196 10.82 16.05 -15.55
C VAL A 196 11.73 17.26 -15.59
N ARG A 197 11.38 18.27 -16.39
CA ARG A 197 12.15 19.53 -16.46
C ARG A 197 12.33 20.15 -15.07
N PRO A 198 13.53 20.68 -14.72
CA PRO A 198 13.82 21.21 -13.39
C PRO A 198 12.85 22.31 -12.91
N GLU A 199 12.28 23.08 -13.82
CA GLU A 199 11.38 24.21 -13.50
C GLU A 199 9.94 23.76 -13.20
N CYS A 200 9.60 22.50 -13.46
CA CYS A 200 8.24 21.98 -13.28
C CYS A 200 8.08 21.35 -11.88
N PRO A 201 7.12 21.79 -11.07
CA PRO A 201 6.79 21.12 -9.81
C PRO A 201 6.27 19.70 -10.04
N VAL A 202 6.57 18.81 -9.11
CA VAL A 202 6.05 17.43 -9.10
C VAL A 202 5.28 17.21 -7.81
N VAL A 203 4.02 16.80 -7.93
CA VAL A 203 3.15 16.52 -6.78
C VAL A 203 2.69 15.08 -6.86
N SER A 204 3.18 14.22 -5.96
CA SER A 204 2.79 12.82 -5.91
C SER A 204 1.61 12.63 -4.97
N LEU A 205 0.55 11.97 -5.45
CA LEU A 205 -0.59 11.54 -4.65
C LEU A 205 -0.49 10.03 -4.44
N VAL A 206 -0.31 9.62 -3.19
CA VAL A 206 0.01 8.24 -2.82
C VAL A 206 -1.14 7.63 -2.02
N LEU A 207 -1.69 6.54 -2.54
CA LEU A 207 -2.53 5.61 -1.80
C LEU A 207 -1.64 4.44 -1.35
N SER A 208 -1.23 4.47 -0.08
CA SER A 208 -0.28 3.50 0.48
C SER A 208 -0.97 2.19 0.84
N ASP A 209 -0.40 1.09 0.36
CA ASP A 209 -0.68 -0.28 0.81
C ASP A 209 0.49 -0.88 1.61
N VAL A 210 1.41 -0.04 2.11
CA VAL A 210 2.61 -0.46 2.85
C VAL A 210 2.51 0.01 4.29
N VAL A 211 2.70 -0.91 5.24
CA VAL A 211 2.67 -0.59 6.68
C VAL A 211 3.70 0.49 7.02
N GLY A 212 3.24 1.54 7.72
CA GLY A 212 4.07 2.68 8.12
C GLY A 212 4.32 3.72 7.03
N ASP A 213 3.79 3.51 5.83
CA ASP A 213 3.84 4.42 4.68
C ASP A 213 5.25 4.91 4.26
N PRO A 214 6.32 4.07 4.28
CA PRO A 214 7.64 4.49 3.84
C PRO A 214 7.64 4.77 2.33
N LEU A 215 7.67 6.05 1.94
CA LEU A 215 7.61 6.48 0.54
C LEU A 215 8.72 5.86 -0.34
N THR A 216 9.89 5.57 0.24
CA THR A 216 11.01 4.89 -0.44
C THR A 216 10.69 3.44 -0.83
N ALA A 217 9.78 2.78 -0.11
CA ALA A 217 9.35 1.42 -0.40
C ALA A 217 8.12 1.37 -1.32
N ILE A 218 7.22 2.34 -1.21
CA ILE A 218 6.00 2.43 -2.02
C ILE A 218 6.38 2.57 -3.50
N ALA A 219 6.00 1.58 -4.31
CA ALA A 219 6.42 1.46 -5.71
C ALA A 219 7.94 1.57 -5.95
N SER A 220 8.75 1.28 -4.91
CA SER A 220 10.21 1.48 -4.89
C SER A 220 10.64 2.96 -5.05
N GLY A 221 9.86 3.89 -4.50
CA GLY A 221 10.22 5.30 -4.33
C GLY A 221 10.59 6.04 -5.61
N PRO A 222 9.75 6.05 -6.67
CA PRO A 222 10.13 6.67 -7.95
C PRO A 222 10.36 8.18 -7.87
N THR A 223 9.74 8.86 -6.90
CA THR A 223 9.77 10.31 -6.69
C THR A 223 10.47 10.72 -5.39
N VAL A 224 11.23 9.80 -4.79
CA VAL A 224 11.92 10.01 -3.51
C VAL A 224 13.40 9.71 -3.70
N PRO A 225 14.32 10.52 -3.14
CA PRO A 225 15.74 10.20 -3.14
C PRO A 225 16.03 8.77 -2.69
N ASN A 226 17.08 8.17 -3.24
CA ASN A 226 17.55 6.86 -2.84
C ASN A 226 18.83 7.02 -2.01
N ASP A 227 18.74 6.70 -0.73
CA ASP A 227 19.86 6.78 0.21
C ASP A 227 20.58 5.44 0.41
N ASP A 228 20.22 4.40 -0.35
CA ASP A 228 20.92 3.12 -0.32
C ASP A 228 22.37 3.30 -0.81
N PRO A 229 23.37 2.73 -0.11
CA PRO A 229 24.74 2.70 -0.61
C PRO A 229 24.85 2.02 -1.98
N ASP A 230 25.73 2.53 -2.83
CA ASP A 230 25.89 2.04 -4.21
C ASP A 230 26.22 0.55 -4.31
N GLY A 231 27.01 0.03 -3.36
CA GLY A 231 27.38 -1.39 -3.28
C GLY A 231 26.31 -2.30 -2.66
N LEU A 232 25.33 -1.75 -1.93
CA LEU A 232 24.33 -2.54 -1.20
C LEU A 232 23.58 -3.56 -2.08
N PRO A 233 23.12 -3.22 -3.30
CA PRO A 233 22.47 -4.19 -4.18
C PRO A 233 23.30 -5.43 -4.47
N LEU A 234 24.60 -5.29 -4.72
CA LEU A 234 25.50 -6.40 -5.00
C LEU A 234 25.80 -7.21 -3.74
N GLU A 235 26.04 -6.52 -2.61
CA GLU A 235 26.22 -7.15 -1.30
C GLU A 235 25.02 -8.04 -0.91
N ILE A 236 23.80 -7.61 -1.24
CA ILE A 236 22.60 -8.41 -1.02
C ILE A 236 22.65 -9.69 -1.85
N VAL A 237 22.97 -9.60 -3.14
CA VAL A 237 23.08 -10.78 -4.03
C VAL A 237 24.12 -11.77 -3.49
N ASP A 238 25.27 -11.26 -3.01
CA ASP A 238 26.34 -12.07 -2.44
C ASP A 238 25.95 -12.74 -1.12
N ARG A 239 25.24 -12.01 -0.25
CA ARG A 239 24.78 -12.54 1.05
C ARG A 239 23.84 -13.74 0.88
N PHE A 240 23.06 -13.77 -0.19
CA PHE A 240 22.20 -14.91 -0.52
C PHE A 240 22.92 -16.00 -1.33
N GLY A 241 24.22 -15.84 -1.64
CA GLY A 241 25.00 -16.79 -2.44
C GLY A 241 24.50 -16.92 -3.88
N LEU A 242 23.88 -15.86 -4.42
CA LEU A 242 23.19 -15.92 -5.71
C LEU A 242 24.02 -15.39 -6.88
N ARG A 243 25.22 -14.86 -6.65
CA ARG A 243 26.03 -14.19 -7.68
C ARG A 243 26.19 -15.04 -8.95
N ASP A 244 26.55 -16.32 -8.80
CA ASP A 244 26.78 -17.23 -9.93
C ASP A 244 25.48 -17.67 -10.61
N ALA A 245 24.34 -17.58 -9.91
CA ALA A 245 23.02 -17.88 -10.44
C ALA A 245 22.36 -16.68 -11.14
N MET A 246 22.91 -15.47 -10.99
CA MET A 246 22.38 -14.26 -11.61
C MET A 246 22.79 -14.15 -13.08
N PRO A 247 21.94 -13.55 -13.94
CA PRO A 247 22.36 -13.18 -15.30
C PRO A 247 23.57 -12.25 -15.28
N ALA A 248 24.50 -12.44 -16.22
CA ALA A 248 25.71 -11.61 -16.34
C ALA A 248 25.37 -10.11 -16.45
N THR A 249 24.36 -9.77 -17.25
CA THR A 249 23.84 -8.39 -17.42
C THR A 249 23.41 -7.76 -16.09
N VAL A 250 22.86 -8.55 -15.17
CA VAL A 250 22.45 -8.08 -13.84
C VAL A 250 23.67 -7.82 -12.99
N VAL A 251 24.61 -8.77 -12.93
CA VAL A 251 25.83 -8.62 -12.13
C VAL A 251 26.63 -7.40 -12.60
N GLU A 252 26.80 -7.23 -13.91
CA GLU A 252 27.45 -6.06 -14.52
C GLU A 252 26.73 -4.76 -14.15
N ALA A 253 25.40 -4.72 -14.25
CA ALA A 253 24.62 -3.54 -13.89
C ALA A 253 24.68 -3.20 -12.39
N LEU A 254 24.82 -4.21 -11.52
CA LEU A 254 24.99 -3.99 -10.07
C LEU A 254 26.40 -3.55 -9.72
N LEU A 255 27.43 -4.03 -10.42
CA LEU A 255 28.82 -3.59 -10.27
C LEU A 255 29.00 -2.11 -10.66
N GLY A 256 28.32 -1.69 -11.73
CA GLY A 256 28.29 -0.29 -12.18
C GLY A 256 27.16 0.53 -11.58
N ASN A 257 26.51 0.08 -10.50
CA ASN A 257 25.41 0.85 -9.90
C ASN A 257 25.97 2.11 -9.22
N GLU A 258 25.44 3.25 -9.63
CA GLU A 258 25.69 4.53 -8.99
C GLU A 258 24.38 5.12 -8.49
N SER A 259 24.43 5.75 -7.31
CA SER A 259 23.30 6.49 -6.78
C SER A 259 22.88 7.57 -7.75
N PHE A 260 21.57 7.77 -7.88
CA PHE A 260 21.06 8.87 -8.66
C PHE A 260 21.44 10.17 -7.96
N ALA A 261 22.51 10.82 -8.43
CA ALA A 261 23.03 12.07 -7.93
C ALA A 261 22.10 13.25 -8.28
N GLY A 262 20.86 13.20 -7.81
CA GLY A 262 20.00 14.35 -7.71
C GLY A 262 20.26 14.99 -6.35
N GLY A 263 21.13 16.01 -6.29
CA GLY A 263 21.30 16.78 -5.05
C GLY A 263 19.96 17.34 -4.55
N GLY A 264 19.91 17.79 -3.29
CA GLY A 264 18.67 18.27 -2.64
C GLY A 264 17.84 19.21 -3.51
N ALA A 265 18.50 20.12 -4.24
CA ALA A 265 17.88 21.07 -5.17
C ALA A 265 16.98 20.43 -6.26
N LEU A 266 17.27 19.21 -6.71
CA LEU A 266 16.43 18.51 -7.70
C LEU A 266 15.07 18.09 -7.09
N PHE A 267 15.07 17.80 -5.79
CA PHE A 267 13.92 17.27 -5.06
C PHE A 267 13.15 18.34 -4.27
N ASP A 268 13.68 19.55 -4.12
CA ASP A 268 12.97 20.68 -3.47
C ASP A 268 11.61 21.00 -4.13
N ARG A 269 11.48 20.71 -5.42
CA ARG A 269 10.26 20.86 -6.23
C ARG A 269 9.29 19.66 -6.17
N VAL A 270 9.67 18.61 -5.46
CA VAL A 270 8.95 17.33 -5.43
C VAL A 270 8.25 17.17 -4.09
N HIS A 271 6.93 17.10 -4.13
CA HIS A 271 6.08 17.03 -2.94
C HIS A 271 5.31 15.72 -2.96
N ASN A 272 5.53 14.86 -1.97
CA ASN A 272 4.89 13.56 -1.88
C ASN A 272 3.84 13.57 -0.76
N HIS A 273 2.58 13.30 -1.12
CA HIS A 273 1.44 13.30 -0.20
C HIS A 273 0.83 11.91 -0.09
N VAL A 274 0.81 11.35 1.12
CA VAL A 274 0.06 10.12 1.42
C VAL A 274 -1.39 10.52 1.70
N ILE A 275 -2.24 10.43 0.67
CA ILE A 275 -3.64 10.87 0.74
C ILE A 275 -4.59 9.77 1.21
N GLY A 276 -4.10 8.53 1.33
CA GLY A 276 -4.85 7.41 1.87
C GLY A 276 -3.92 6.30 2.34
N ASN A 277 -4.26 5.70 3.48
CA ASN A 277 -3.53 4.61 4.14
C ASN A 277 -4.44 3.89 5.14
N ASN A 278 -3.91 2.90 5.86
CA ASN A 278 -4.65 2.17 6.90
C ASN A 278 -5.17 3.07 8.03
N ALA A 279 -4.40 4.09 8.44
CA ALA A 279 -4.80 5.00 9.51
C ALA A 279 -6.10 5.73 9.16
N VAL A 280 -6.22 6.23 7.92
CA VAL A 280 -7.43 6.90 7.42
C VAL A 280 -8.63 5.93 7.41
N ALA A 281 -8.43 4.69 6.92
CA ALA A 281 -9.48 3.68 6.89
C ALA A 281 -9.99 3.34 8.29
N LEU A 282 -9.08 2.98 9.20
CA LEU A 282 -9.43 2.57 10.55
C LEU A 282 -10.00 3.74 11.37
N GLY A 283 -9.49 4.95 11.19
CA GLY A 283 -10.04 6.15 11.80
C GLY A 283 -11.51 6.40 11.40
N ALA A 284 -11.89 6.09 10.16
CA ALA A 284 -13.30 6.13 9.75
C ALA A 284 -14.14 5.05 10.43
N GLY A 285 -13.60 3.83 10.56
CA GLY A 285 -14.23 2.74 11.31
C GLY A 285 -14.46 3.10 12.78
N VAL A 286 -13.47 3.68 13.45
CA VAL A 286 -13.57 4.15 14.85
C VAL A 286 -14.67 5.21 14.98
N ARG A 287 -14.71 6.22 14.08
CA ARG A 287 -15.75 7.25 14.10
C ARG A 287 -17.15 6.69 13.88
N PHE A 288 -17.29 5.69 12.99
CA PHE A 288 -18.56 5.04 12.74
C PHE A 288 -19.00 4.19 13.94
N ALA A 289 -18.12 3.31 14.42
CA ALA A 289 -18.37 2.42 15.54
C ALA A 289 -18.62 3.18 16.86
N GLY A 290 -17.94 4.31 17.05
CA GLY A 290 -18.02 5.16 18.24
C GLY A 290 -19.43 5.68 18.56
N ARG A 291 -20.33 5.66 17.58
CA ARG A 291 -21.74 6.06 17.73
C ARG A 291 -22.53 5.07 18.59
N ASP A 292 -22.21 3.79 18.48
CA ASP A 292 -22.96 2.71 19.14
C ASP A 292 -22.11 2.02 20.23
N PHE A 293 -20.79 1.99 20.06
CA PHE A 293 -19.85 1.27 20.92
C PHE A 293 -18.74 2.20 21.44
N LYS A 294 -18.07 1.78 22.52
CA LYS A 294 -16.74 2.32 22.84
C LYS A 294 -15.77 1.77 21.78
N ALA A 295 -15.35 2.61 20.83
CA ALA A 295 -14.49 2.19 19.74
C ALA A 295 -13.02 2.48 20.06
N VAL A 296 -12.16 1.48 19.90
CA VAL A 296 -10.72 1.55 20.16
C VAL A 296 -9.96 1.13 18.91
N LEU A 297 -9.05 1.99 18.44
CA LEU A 297 -8.04 1.59 17.46
C LEU A 297 -6.91 0.88 18.20
N LEU A 298 -6.75 -0.41 17.96
CA LEU A 298 -5.68 -1.21 18.51
C LEU A 298 -4.34 -0.88 17.86
N THR A 299 -4.30 -0.93 16.53
CA THR A 299 -3.13 -0.58 15.71
C THR A 299 -3.54 -0.48 14.24
N ASP A 300 -2.82 0.33 13.48
CA ASP A 300 -2.87 0.44 12.01
C ASP A 300 -1.63 -0.18 11.32
N ARG A 301 -0.74 -0.77 12.12
CA ARG A 301 0.60 -1.26 11.73
C ARG A 301 0.80 -2.75 12.05
N LEU A 302 -0.27 -3.53 12.08
CA LEU A 302 -0.15 -4.97 12.31
C LEU A 302 0.69 -5.63 11.20
N CYS A 303 1.77 -6.29 11.58
CA CYS A 303 2.67 -6.97 10.65
C CYS A 303 3.38 -8.11 11.36
N GLY A 304 3.29 -9.32 10.83
CA GLY A 304 3.98 -10.47 11.42
C GLY A 304 3.50 -11.79 10.85
N ASP A 305 4.10 -12.86 11.36
CA ASP A 305 3.66 -14.22 11.06
C ASP A 305 2.23 -14.45 11.56
N VAL A 306 1.38 -15.00 10.69
CA VAL A 306 -0.05 -15.22 11.02
C VAL A 306 -0.24 -16.09 12.26
N ALA A 307 0.62 -17.07 12.55
CA ALA A 307 0.48 -17.90 13.74
C ALA A 307 0.74 -17.08 15.01
N LEU A 308 1.77 -16.24 15.01
CA LEU A 308 2.07 -15.33 16.13
C LEU A 308 0.98 -14.27 16.31
N VAL A 309 0.52 -13.68 15.21
CA VAL A 309 -0.58 -12.70 15.21
C VAL A 309 -1.87 -13.33 15.74
N SER A 310 -2.19 -14.56 15.35
CA SER A 310 -3.39 -15.27 15.80
C SER A 310 -3.33 -15.60 17.30
N ALA A 311 -2.18 -16.09 17.77
CA ALA A 311 -1.97 -16.36 19.20
C ALA A 311 -2.12 -15.09 20.05
N PHE A 312 -1.55 -13.98 19.57
CA PHE A 312 -1.73 -12.68 20.20
C PHE A 312 -3.20 -12.25 20.28
N TYR A 313 -3.96 -12.37 19.18
CA TYR A 313 -5.38 -12.02 19.21
C TYR A 313 -6.19 -12.89 20.16
N ALA A 314 -5.90 -14.20 20.25
CA ALA A 314 -6.58 -15.07 21.20
C ALA A 314 -6.36 -14.61 22.64
N ASP A 315 -5.10 -14.33 23.01
CA ASP A 315 -4.74 -13.85 24.35
C ASP A 315 -5.36 -12.46 24.64
N LEU A 316 -5.35 -11.57 23.63
CA LEU A 316 -5.93 -10.23 23.73
C LEU A 316 -7.44 -10.27 23.96
N VAL A 317 -8.16 -11.10 23.20
CA VAL A 317 -9.63 -11.21 23.29
C VAL A 317 -10.02 -11.75 24.66
N GLU A 318 -9.35 -12.80 25.14
CA GLU A 318 -9.66 -13.38 26.45
C GLU A 318 -9.37 -12.37 27.57
N TYR A 319 -8.24 -11.65 27.52
CA TYR A 319 -7.93 -10.57 28.46
C TYR A 319 -9.00 -9.47 28.47
N VAL A 320 -9.43 -9.00 27.30
CA VAL A 320 -10.46 -7.96 27.16
C VAL A 320 -11.82 -8.45 27.67
N CYS A 321 -12.18 -9.71 27.41
CA CYS A 321 -13.42 -10.29 27.90
C CYS A 321 -13.46 -10.36 29.43
N HIS A 322 -12.35 -10.76 30.07
CA HIS A 322 -12.25 -10.76 31.53
C HIS A 322 -12.38 -9.35 32.12
N LEU A 323 -11.65 -8.38 31.57
CA LEU A 323 -11.77 -6.98 31.99
C LEU A 323 -13.19 -6.43 31.83
N TYR A 324 -13.86 -6.79 30.73
CA TYR A 324 -15.22 -6.33 30.49
C TYR A 324 -16.23 -6.97 31.44
N ALA A 325 -16.05 -8.25 31.80
CA ALA A 325 -16.97 -8.98 32.69
C ALA A 325 -16.76 -8.64 34.18
N ASP A 326 -15.52 -8.61 34.62
CA ASP A 326 -15.15 -8.53 36.04
C ASP A 326 -14.58 -7.15 36.43
N GLY A 327 -14.48 -6.23 35.47
CA GLY A 327 -14.01 -4.86 35.68
C GLY A 327 -12.52 -4.80 36.06
N PRO A 328 -12.10 -3.80 36.86
CA PRO A 328 -10.71 -3.61 37.27
C PRO A 328 -10.11 -4.79 38.05
N ALA A 329 -10.95 -5.64 38.67
CA ALA A 329 -10.50 -6.79 39.43
C ALA A 329 -9.85 -7.87 38.54
N ALA A 330 -10.16 -7.88 37.25
CA ALA A 330 -9.55 -8.76 36.25
C ALA A 330 -8.30 -8.16 35.56
N ASP A 331 -7.80 -7.01 36.04
CA ASP A 331 -6.57 -6.42 35.51
C ASP A 331 -5.33 -7.21 35.95
N ASP A 332 -5.00 -8.26 35.17
CA ASP A 332 -3.84 -9.12 35.35
C ASP A 332 -2.57 -8.47 34.77
N ALA A 333 -1.69 -8.02 35.66
CA ALA A 333 -0.42 -7.39 35.31
C ALA A 333 0.54 -8.33 34.54
N GLU A 334 0.55 -9.63 34.83
CA GLU A 334 1.40 -10.60 34.15
C GLU A 334 0.91 -10.84 32.71
N ARG A 335 -0.40 -11.02 32.54
CA ARG A 335 -1.03 -11.12 31.22
C ARG A 335 -0.85 -9.86 30.40
N LYS A 336 -1.04 -8.69 31.00
CA LYS A 336 -0.77 -7.40 30.37
C LYS A 336 0.69 -7.29 29.91
N SER A 337 1.65 -7.73 30.72
CA SER A 337 3.07 -7.75 30.36
C SER A 337 3.33 -8.69 29.17
N ARG A 338 2.71 -9.88 29.14
CA ARG A 338 2.84 -10.81 28.00
C ARG A 338 2.28 -10.22 26.72
N LEU A 339 1.11 -9.59 26.76
CA LEU A 339 0.51 -8.91 25.60
C LEU A 339 1.39 -7.77 25.08
N LYS A 340 1.96 -6.95 25.98
CA LYS A 340 2.92 -5.90 25.60
C LYS A 340 4.13 -6.48 24.88
N THR A 341 4.75 -7.53 25.45
CA THR A 341 5.90 -8.21 24.84
C THR A 341 5.54 -8.82 23.49
N ALA A 342 4.44 -9.54 23.38
CA ALA A 342 3.98 -10.14 22.13
C ALA A 342 3.71 -9.08 21.04
N SER A 343 3.10 -7.94 21.42
CA SER A 343 2.79 -6.85 20.50
C SER A 343 4.03 -6.26 19.82
N SER A 344 5.17 -6.22 20.52
CA SER A 344 6.42 -5.69 19.98
C SER A 344 6.98 -6.50 18.79
N SER A 345 6.63 -7.79 18.73
CA SER A 345 7.11 -8.72 17.69
C SER A 345 6.19 -8.80 16.47
N ILE A 346 4.98 -8.22 16.55
CA ILE A 346 3.94 -8.32 15.52
C ILE A 346 3.33 -6.96 15.11
N VAL A 347 3.82 -5.86 15.70
CA VAL A 347 3.42 -4.49 15.38
C VAL A 347 4.68 -3.63 15.38
N GLY A 348 4.93 -2.90 14.27
CA GLY A 348 6.05 -1.97 14.12
C GLY A 348 5.91 -0.68 14.95
N GLY A 349 5.50 -0.80 16.21
CA GLY A 349 5.17 0.33 17.11
C GLY A 349 4.45 -0.05 18.41
N GLY A 350 4.20 -1.35 18.66
CA GLY A 350 3.48 -1.84 19.85
C GLY A 350 1.98 -1.57 19.83
N VAL A 351 1.24 -2.30 20.68
CA VAL A 351 -0.19 -2.06 20.94
C VAL A 351 -0.33 -1.35 22.28
N ASP A 352 -1.17 -0.32 22.36
CA ASP A 352 -1.48 0.35 23.63
C ASP A 352 -2.47 -0.49 24.45
N VAL A 353 -1.93 -1.54 25.09
CA VAL A 353 -2.69 -2.46 25.94
C VAL A 353 -3.30 -1.73 27.14
N GLU A 354 -2.69 -0.64 27.61
CA GLU A 354 -3.24 0.14 28.74
C GLU A 354 -4.49 0.92 28.35
N ASN A 355 -4.44 1.61 27.20
CA ASN A 355 -5.61 2.32 26.69
C ASN A 355 -6.75 1.35 26.35
N LEU A 356 -6.43 0.17 25.81
CA LEU A 356 -7.41 -0.89 25.58
C LEU A 356 -8.03 -1.37 26.89
N ALA A 357 -7.22 -1.66 27.92
CA ALA A 357 -7.71 -2.12 29.21
C ALA A 357 -8.63 -1.09 29.87
N ARG A 358 -8.21 0.18 29.88
CA ARG A 358 -9.02 1.30 30.37
C ARG A 358 -10.35 1.40 29.62
N SER A 359 -10.29 1.33 28.29
CA SER A 359 -11.50 1.42 27.45
C SER A 359 -12.46 0.26 27.68
N ALA A 360 -11.95 -0.95 27.95
CA ALA A 360 -12.78 -2.12 28.27
C ALA A 360 -13.51 -1.95 29.60
N VAL A 361 -12.80 -1.48 30.63
CA VAL A 361 -13.38 -1.18 31.95
C VAL A 361 -14.41 -0.06 31.86
N GLU A 362 -14.08 1.04 31.18
CA GLU A 362 -15.01 2.15 30.95
C GLU A 362 -16.28 1.68 30.23
N ALA A 363 -16.13 0.93 29.15
CA ALA A 363 -17.25 0.39 28.38
C ALA A 363 -18.17 -0.49 29.25
N SER A 364 -17.59 -1.37 30.07
CA SER A 364 -18.33 -2.19 31.04
C SER A 364 -19.10 -1.33 32.05
N SER A 365 -18.44 -0.33 32.65
CA SER A 365 -19.04 0.56 33.64
C SER A 365 -20.19 1.41 33.09
N GLU A 366 -20.13 1.77 31.81
CA GLU A 366 -21.15 2.53 31.09
C GLU A 366 -22.26 1.63 30.51
N GLY A 367 -22.15 0.30 30.63
CA GLY A 367 -23.06 -0.65 29.98
C GLY A 367 -23.02 -0.59 28.45
N ARG A 368 -21.91 -0.10 27.86
CA ARG A 368 -21.71 0.02 26.42
C ARG A 368 -20.85 -1.11 25.91
N GLY A 369 -21.21 -1.68 24.76
CA GLY A 369 -20.32 -2.64 24.10
C GLY A 369 -18.99 -2.00 23.67
N LEU A 370 -17.96 -2.84 23.52
CA LEU A 370 -16.63 -2.46 23.06
C LEU A 370 -16.43 -2.91 21.59
N CYS A 371 -15.86 -2.04 20.76
CA CYS A 371 -15.45 -2.37 19.40
C CYS A 371 -13.95 -2.10 19.24
N VAL A 372 -13.18 -3.16 18.99
CA VAL A 372 -11.73 -3.07 18.77
C VAL A 372 -11.45 -3.20 17.28
N LEU A 373 -10.76 -2.21 16.71
CA LEU A 373 -10.37 -2.20 15.31
C LEU A 373 -8.86 -2.36 15.20
N SER A 374 -8.42 -3.16 14.23
CA SER A 374 -7.00 -3.33 13.92
C SER A 374 -6.85 -3.53 12.41
N GLY A 375 -5.75 -3.05 11.85
CA GLY A 375 -5.45 -3.24 10.43
C GLY A 375 -3.94 -3.28 10.17
N GLY A 376 -3.60 -3.90 9.05
CA GLY A 376 -2.22 -4.16 8.66
C GLY A 376 -2.16 -5.32 7.68
N GLU A 377 -0.95 -5.73 7.34
CA GLU A 377 -0.69 -6.82 6.40
C GLU A 377 0.09 -7.93 7.14
N PRO A 378 -0.59 -8.99 7.61
CA PRO A 378 0.12 -10.15 8.12
C PRO A 378 0.70 -10.97 6.96
N THR A 379 1.85 -11.60 7.17
CA THR A 379 2.50 -12.43 6.15
C THR A 379 2.20 -13.90 6.37
N VAL A 380 1.96 -14.62 5.27
CA VAL A 380 1.76 -16.08 5.26
C VAL A 380 2.94 -16.72 4.55
N VAL A 381 3.62 -17.66 5.22
CA VAL A 381 4.63 -18.51 4.59
C VAL A 381 3.98 -19.85 4.24
N VAL A 382 3.75 -20.09 2.95
CA VAL A 382 3.21 -21.37 2.46
C VAL A 382 4.37 -22.34 2.21
N ARG A 383 4.37 -23.53 2.83
CA ARG A 383 5.38 -24.59 2.63
C ARG A 383 4.74 -25.83 1.95
N GLY A 384 5.30 -26.29 0.82
CA GLY A 384 4.87 -27.52 0.12
C GLY A 384 5.48 -27.73 -1.28
N ALA A 385 5.78 -28.99 -1.64
CA ALA A 385 6.52 -29.38 -2.85
C ALA A 385 5.80 -29.10 -4.20
N ALA A 386 4.49 -28.86 -4.18
CA ALA A 386 3.72 -28.53 -5.39
C ALA A 386 3.84 -27.05 -5.81
N TRP A 387 4.61 -26.23 -5.08
CA TRP A 387 4.61 -24.77 -5.21
C TRP A 387 5.96 -24.13 -5.55
N ALA A 388 6.91 -24.90 -6.12
CA ALA A 388 8.24 -24.43 -6.54
C ALA A 388 8.26 -23.33 -7.63
N ALA A 389 7.12 -22.69 -7.92
CA ALA A 389 7.00 -21.52 -8.79
C ALA A 389 6.43 -20.32 -8.02
N GLY A 390 7.29 -19.70 -7.20
CA GLY A 390 7.12 -18.31 -6.74
C GLY A 390 6.50 -18.13 -5.36
N THR A 391 7.26 -17.52 -4.46
CA THR A 391 6.74 -16.80 -3.29
C THR A 391 5.75 -15.74 -3.78
N ARG A 392 4.45 -16.02 -3.70
CA ARG A 392 3.42 -14.99 -3.81
C ARG A 392 3.17 -14.45 -2.41
N SER A 393 3.60 -13.21 -2.14
CA SER A 393 2.99 -12.44 -1.06
C SER A 393 1.50 -12.35 -1.38
N TRP A 394 0.65 -12.92 -0.53
CA TRP A 394 -0.79 -12.72 -0.61
C TRP A 394 -1.08 -11.26 -0.24
N ARG A 395 -1.03 -10.36 -1.23
CA ARG A 395 -1.47 -8.96 -1.06
C ARG A 395 -2.99 -8.98 -1.11
N SER A 396 -3.62 -8.51 -0.03
CA SER A 396 -5.07 -8.55 0.20
C SER A 396 -5.87 -8.13 -1.03
N GLY A 397 -6.36 -9.14 -1.74
CA GLY A 397 -7.50 -9.09 -2.63
C GLY A 397 -8.12 -10.45 -2.45
N TRP A 398 -9.05 -10.56 -1.51
CA TRP A 398 -9.71 -11.82 -1.19
C TRP A 398 -10.83 -12.08 -2.21
N PRO A 399 -10.77 -13.13 -3.04
CA PRO A 399 -11.97 -13.76 -3.55
C PRO A 399 -12.38 -14.85 -2.55
N TRP A 400 -13.57 -14.74 -1.96
CA TRP A 400 -14.17 -15.88 -1.29
C TRP A 400 -14.68 -16.86 -2.36
N THR A 401 -14.10 -18.06 -2.44
CA THR A 401 -14.78 -19.23 -2.99
C THR A 401 -15.11 -20.16 -1.83
N TRP A 402 -16.38 -20.49 -1.70
CA TRP A 402 -16.93 -21.38 -0.68
C TRP A 402 -16.75 -22.84 -1.10
N PRO A 403 -16.15 -23.74 -0.28
CA PRO A 403 -16.22 -25.17 -0.51
C PRO A 403 -17.44 -25.70 0.24
N GLY A 404 -18.55 -25.90 -0.48
CA GLY A 404 -19.76 -26.47 0.09
C GLY A 404 -20.68 -27.03 -0.96
N GLY A 405 -20.44 -28.30 -1.30
CA GLY A 405 -21.33 -29.12 -2.12
C GLY A 405 -20.86 -30.56 -2.09
N ARG A 406 -21.05 -31.25 -0.96
CA ARG A 406 -20.96 -32.71 -0.93
C ARG A 406 -22.18 -33.26 -1.65
N THR A 407 -21.91 -34.11 -2.63
CA THR A 407 -22.64 -35.32 -3.02
C THR A 407 -23.95 -35.61 -2.25
N SER A 408 -25.06 -35.60 -2.98
CA SER A 408 -26.16 -36.54 -2.77
C SER A 408 -26.42 -37.22 -4.10
N GLY A 409 -26.15 -38.53 -4.17
CA GLY A 409 -26.55 -39.35 -5.30
C GLY A 409 -28.06 -39.59 -5.27
N SER A 410 -28.63 -39.73 -6.46
CA SER A 410 -29.76 -40.62 -6.71
C SER A 410 -29.89 -40.81 -8.23
N THR A 411 -29.68 -42.07 -8.63
CA THR A 411 -29.96 -42.72 -9.93
C THR A 411 -29.26 -42.20 -11.17
#